data_AF-A0A3E0B1L0-F1
#
_entry.id   AF-A0A3E0B1L0-F1
#
_cell.length_a   1.000
_cell.length_b   1.000
_cell.length_c   1.000
_cell.angle_alpha   90.00
_cell.angle_beta   90.00
_cell.angle_gamma   90.00
#
_symmetry.space_group_name_H-M   'P 1'
#
loop_
_entity.id
_entity.type
_entity.pdbx_description
1 polymer ?
#
loop_
_entity_poly.entity_id
_entity_poly.type
_entity_poly.pdbx_seq_one_letter_code
_entity_poly.pdbx_strand_id
1 'polypeptide(L)'
;MKSYKETKEELLNQTDYRNFTYRMTRLPEMIEAQSKNLDDILAQFKEEGFNHLSVVKLCRAFVRIDLIRLSLMQSTHGVLSEDKKVQYPSEFEVLERFTLEKTDQDFYPLDFPKELEDKNQEIRAQLIQLTKELEPLLRLVEQNTGDMNETLKVVITQLQASNNHVLSKIYDDVFYTTVLDYNIDNAFETAWKNNLIQSPLVSFYSVFTLSFYDDMFKDQLV
;
A
#
# COMPACT_ATOMS: atom_id res chain seq x y z
N MET A 1 -26.44 19.50 -20.04
CA MET A 1 -25.47 18.68 -19.27
C MET A 1 -24.92 17.65 -20.23
N LYS A 2 -23.61 17.67 -20.53
CA LYS A 2 -22.98 16.54 -21.22
C LYS A 2 -23.07 15.33 -20.29
N SER A 3 -23.45 14.17 -20.80
CA SER A 3 -23.66 12.99 -19.94
C SER A 3 -22.32 12.45 -19.42
N TYR A 4 -22.35 11.75 -18.28
CA TYR A 4 -21.19 11.00 -17.75
C TYR A 4 -20.53 10.13 -18.83
N LYS A 5 -21.33 9.58 -19.75
CA LYS A 5 -20.87 8.78 -20.90
C LYS A 5 -20.07 9.61 -21.92
N GLU A 6 -20.51 10.83 -22.23
CA GLU A 6 -19.81 11.73 -23.17
C GLU A 6 -18.50 12.27 -22.60
N THR A 7 -18.42 12.41 -21.27
CA THR A 7 -17.21 12.87 -20.57
C THR A 7 -16.20 11.73 -20.39
N LYS A 8 -16.67 10.47 -20.29
CA LYS A 8 -15.86 9.25 -20.33
C LYS A 8 -15.15 9.07 -21.68
N GLU A 9 -15.83 9.40 -22.77
CA GLU A 9 -15.28 9.40 -24.13
C GLU A 9 -14.15 10.42 -24.32
N GLU A 10 -14.13 11.54 -23.58
CA GLU A 10 -13.04 12.55 -23.66
C GLU A 10 -11.71 12.06 -23.07
N LEU A 11 -11.70 11.26 -21.99
CA LEU A 11 -10.49 10.59 -21.48
C LEU A 11 -10.03 9.46 -22.41
N LEU A 12 -10.98 8.71 -22.99
CA LEU A 12 -10.71 7.69 -23.99
C LEU A 12 -10.08 8.29 -25.27
N ASN A 13 -10.52 9.49 -25.67
CA ASN A 13 -10.00 10.22 -26.82
C ASN A 13 -8.58 10.76 -26.60
N GLN A 14 -8.10 10.83 -25.36
CA GLN A 14 -6.70 11.17 -25.11
C GLN A 14 -5.76 9.98 -25.32
N THR A 15 -6.27 8.74 -25.44
CA THR A 15 -5.49 7.51 -25.71
C THR A 15 -4.22 7.39 -24.84
N ASP A 16 -4.18 8.07 -23.70
CA ASP A 16 -2.98 8.22 -22.90
C ASP A 16 -2.96 7.16 -21.80
N TYR A 17 -2.83 5.91 -22.25
CA TYR A 17 -2.65 4.78 -21.37
C TYR A 17 -1.20 4.65 -20.89
N ARG A 18 -0.31 5.62 -21.16
CA ARG A 18 1.14 5.49 -20.90
C ARG A 18 1.43 5.12 -19.44
N ASN A 19 0.71 5.75 -18.50
CA ASN A 19 0.83 5.43 -17.08
C ASN A 19 0.40 3.99 -16.80
N PHE A 20 -0.74 3.54 -17.32
CA PHE A 20 -1.21 2.17 -17.11
C PHE A 20 -0.28 1.15 -17.79
N THR A 21 0.12 1.39 -19.04
CA THR A 21 1.05 0.55 -19.80
C THR A 21 2.39 0.40 -19.09
N TYR A 22 2.97 1.48 -18.57
CA TYR A 22 4.20 1.41 -17.79
C TYR A 22 4.00 0.59 -16.50
N ARG A 23 2.97 0.93 -15.71
CA ARG A 23 2.73 0.26 -14.42
C ARG A 23 2.47 -1.23 -14.59
N MET A 24 1.75 -1.64 -15.63
CA MET A 24 1.53 -3.06 -15.94
C MET A 24 2.80 -3.86 -16.24
N THR A 25 3.92 -3.21 -16.58
CA THR A 25 5.20 -3.91 -16.71
C THR A 25 5.88 -4.18 -15.37
N ARG A 26 5.43 -3.53 -14.28
CA ARG A 26 6.06 -3.59 -12.96
C ARG A 26 5.18 -4.22 -11.89
N LEU A 27 3.88 -3.92 -11.91
CA LEU A 27 2.94 -4.40 -10.89
C LEU A 27 2.94 -5.93 -10.74
N PRO A 28 2.98 -6.76 -11.81
CA PRO A 28 3.06 -8.21 -11.66
C PRO A 28 4.30 -8.67 -10.88
N GLU A 29 5.48 -8.11 -11.19
CA GLU A 29 6.74 -8.45 -10.52
C GLU A 29 6.69 -8.08 -9.02
N MET A 30 6.10 -6.91 -8.71
CA MET A 30 5.93 -6.46 -7.33
C MET A 30 4.96 -7.36 -6.55
N ILE A 31 3.88 -7.82 -7.18
CA ILE A 31 2.90 -8.74 -6.60
C ILE A 31 3.54 -10.10 -6.32
N GLU A 32 4.28 -10.66 -7.27
CA GLU A 32 5.00 -11.92 -7.10
C GLU A 32 6.02 -11.84 -5.95
N ALA A 33 6.78 -10.74 -5.89
CA ALA A 33 7.73 -10.51 -4.80
C ALA A 33 7.04 -10.43 -3.43
N GLN A 34 5.85 -9.81 -3.34
CA GLN A 34 5.09 -9.78 -2.10
C GLN A 34 4.48 -11.16 -1.76
N SER A 35 4.01 -11.92 -2.74
CA SER A 35 3.52 -13.29 -2.51
C SER A 35 4.62 -14.17 -1.89
N LYS A 36 5.82 -14.15 -2.48
CA LYS A 36 6.99 -14.86 -1.91
C LYS A 36 7.33 -14.38 -0.50
N ASN A 37 7.30 -13.07 -0.27
CA ASN A 37 7.57 -12.51 1.06
C ASN A 37 6.53 -12.97 2.11
N LEU A 38 5.26 -13.11 1.73
CA LEU A 38 4.23 -13.65 2.62
C LEU A 38 4.46 -15.14 2.93
N ASP A 39 4.88 -15.93 1.95
CA ASP A 39 5.26 -17.33 2.16
C ASP A 39 6.43 -17.45 3.15
N ASP A 40 7.44 -16.60 3.02
CA ASP A 40 8.60 -16.56 3.93
C ASP A 40 8.17 -16.16 5.36
N ILE A 41 7.28 -15.17 5.50
CA ILE A 41 6.70 -14.76 6.79
C ILE A 41 5.89 -15.91 7.40
N LEU A 42 5.09 -16.61 6.61
CA LEU A 42 4.31 -17.77 7.05
C LEU A 42 5.19 -18.92 7.51
N ALA A 43 6.28 -19.21 6.78
CA ALA A 43 7.25 -20.22 7.18
C ALA A 43 7.90 -19.85 8.52
N GLN A 44 8.33 -18.58 8.67
CA GLN A 44 8.91 -18.08 9.92
C GLN A 44 7.92 -18.18 11.09
N PHE A 45 6.64 -17.80 10.90
CA PHE A 45 5.60 -17.95 11.93
C PHE A 45 5.37 -19.42 12.33
N LYS A 46 5.47 -20.37 11.40
CA LYS A 46 5.31 -21.80 11.70
C LYS A 46 6.48 -22.36 12.50
N GLU A 47 7.71 -21.92 12.20
CA GLU A 47 8.92 -22.41 12.85
C GLU A 47 9.16 -21.76 14.22
N GLU A 48 9.05 -20.43 14.29
CA GLU A 48 9.42 -19.64 15.46
C GLU A 48 8.23 -19.18 16.30
N GLY A 49 7.00 -19.37 15.81
CA GLY A 49 5.79 -18.85 16.44
C GLY A 49 5.63 -17.34 16.25
N PHE A 50 4.73 -16.75 17.04
CA PHE A 50 4.49 -15.31 17.03
C PHE A 50 5.68 -14.55 17.61
N ASN A 51 6.36 -13.75 16.80
CA ASN A 51 7.51 -12.94 17.23
C ASN A 51 7.51 -11.54 16.61
N HIS A 52 8.29 -10.63 17.20
CA HIS A 52 8.36 -9.23 16.80
C HIS A 52 8.75 -9.03 15.33
N LEU A 53 9.72 -9.81 14.84
CA LEU A 53 10.24 -9.69 13.49
C LEU A 53 9.17 -10.06 12.45
N SER A 54 8.42 -11.14 12.68
CA SER A 54 7.34 -11.58 11.79
C SER A 54 6.20 -10.57 11.74
N VAL A 55 5.86 -9.93 12.87
CA VAL A 55 4.86 -8.84 12.92
C VAL A 55 5.33 -7.62 12.14
N VAL A 56 6.60 -7.24 12.29
CA VAL A 56 7.18 -6.08 11.59
C VAL A 56 7.17 -6.29 10.09
N LYS A 57 7.66 -7.46 9.63
CA LYS A 57 7.61 -7.87 8.23
C LYS A 57 6.18 -7.91 7.69
N LEU A 58 5.21 -8.38 8.47
CA LEU A 58 3.82 -8.43 8.06
C LEU A 58 3.21 -7.03 7.87
N CYS A 59 3.44 -6.10 8.80
CA CYS A 59 2.91 -4.74 8.65
C CYS A 59 3.54 -4.03 7.43
N ARG A 60 4.84 -4.24 7.18
CA ARG A 60 5.51 -3.73 5.97
C ARG A 60 4.91 -4.33 4.70
N ALA A 61 4.67 -5.65 4.69
CA ALA A 61 4.02 -6.33 3.57
C ALA A 61 2.60 -5.81 3.34
N PHE A 62 1.82 -5.60 4.40
CA PHE A 62 0.49 -4.99 4.32
C PHE A 62 0.55 -3.61 3.66
N VAL A 63 1.45 -2.74 4.12
CA VAL A 63 1.57 -1.39 3.55
C VAL A 63 1.98 -1.45 2.08
N ARG A 64 2.96 -2.29 1.73
CA ARG A 64 3.39 -2.50 0.33
C ARG A 64 2.26 -2.98 -0.57
N ILE A 65 1.50 -3.98 -0.13
CA ILE A 65 0.38 -4.55 -0.89
C ILE A 65 -0.71 -3.50 -1.13
N ASP A 66 -1.06 -2.70 -0.11
CA ASP A 66 -2.07 -1.66 -0.30
C ASP A 66 -1.54 -0.52 -1.19
N LEU A 67 -0.26 -0.15 -1.10
CA LEU A 67 0.36 0.80 -2.05
C LEU A 67 0.33 0.30 -3.51
N ILE A 68 0.56 -0.99 -3.74
CA ILE A 68 0.43 -1.61 -5.08
C ILE A 68 -1.02 -1.48 -5.56
N ARG A 69 -1.99 -1.82 -4.71
CA ARG A 69 -3.42 -1.72 -5.02
C ARG A 69 -3.85 -0.29 -5.34
N LEU A 70 -3.41 0.67 -4.53
CA LEU A 70 -3.65 2.09 -4.72
C LEU A 70 -3.01 2.58 -6.03
N SER A 71 -1.78 2.16 -6.33
CA SER A 71 -1.14 2.51 -7.60
C SER A 71 -1.89 1.94 -8.81
N LEU A 72 -2.43 0.72 -8.72
CA LEU A 72 -3.31 0.19 -9.75
C LEU A 72 -4.57 1.05 -9.89
N MET A 73 -5.23 1.38 -8.77
CA MET A 73 -6.43 2.22 -8.73
C MET A 73 -6.20 3.58 -9.39
N GLN A 74 -5.07 4.24 -9.10
CA GLN A 74 -4.70 5.52 -9.70
C GLN A 74 -4.62 5.47 -11.24
N SER A 75 -4.24 4.32 -11.79
CA SER A 75 -4.10 4.15 -13.24
C SER A 75 -5.33 3.56 -13.92
N THR A 76 -6.32 3.09 -13.16
CA THR A 76 -7.51 2.35 -13.66
C THR A 76 -8.83 3.01 -13.35
N HIS A 77 -8.83 4.05 -12.52
CA HIS A 77 -10.01 4.80 -12.15
C HIS A 77 -9.81 6.27 -12.52
N GLY A 78 -10.92 6.97 -12.75
CA GLY A 78 -11.00 8.41 -12.84
C GLY A 78 -11.84 8.99 -11.71
N VAL A 79 -11.68 10.28 -11.49
CA VAL A 79 -12.47 11.09 -10.55
C VAL A 79 -13.07 12.29 -11.28
N LEU A 80 -14.18 12.82 -10.76
CA LEU A 80 -14.76 14.05 -11.29
C LEU A 80 -14.05 15.27 -10.66
N SER A 81 -13.52 16.14 -11.50
CA SER A 81 -13.03 17.45 -11.08
C SER A 81 -14.18 18.39 -10.71
N GLU A 82 -13.86 19.51 -10.06
CA GLU A 82 -14.83 20.58 -9.74
C GLU A 82 -15.60 21.07 -10.98
N ASP A 83 -14.94 21.07 -12.15
CA ASP A 83 -15.52 21.41 -13.45
C ASP A 83 -16.34 20.28 -14.09
N LYS A 84 -16.61 19.19 -13.34
CA LYS A 84 -17.32 17.98 -13.78
C LYS A 84 -16.66 17.25 -14.95
N LYS A 85 -15.35 17.43 -15.12
CA LYS A 85 -14.56 16.65 -16.10
C LYS A 85 -13.98 15.44 -15.40
N VAL A 86 -14.02 14.28 -16.05
CA VAL A 86 -13.36 13.09 -15.52
C VAL A 86 -11.85 13.25 -15.76
N GLN A 87 -11.04 13.00 -14.75
CA GLN A 87 -9.57 13.00 -14.81
C GLN A 87 -8.99 11.79 -14.07
N TYR A 88 -7.73 11.43 -14.34
CA TYR A 88 -7.02 10.50 -13.47
C TYR A 88 -6.91 11.11 -12.06
N PRO A 89 -7.12 10.31 -11.01
CA PRO A 89 -6.96 10.82 -9.66
C PRO A 89 -5.50 11.15 -9.39
N SER A 90 -5.31 12.24 -8.69
CA SER A 90 -4.05 12.56 -8.05
C SER A 90 -3.65 11.47 -7.06
N GLU A 91 -2.36 11.45 -6.75
CA GLU A 91 -1.84 10.54 -5.74
C GLU A 91 -2.48 10.77 -4.36
N PHE A 92 -2.73 12.02 -4.00
CA PHE A 92 -3.38 12.38 -2.74
C PHE A 92 -4.79 11.77 -2.65
N GLU A 93 -5.63 11.96 -3.66
CA GLU A 93 -7.00 11.42 -3.72
C GLU A 93 -7.01 9.89 -3.61
N VAL A 94 -6.06 9.21 -4.24
CA VAL A 94 -5.94 7.74 -4.15
C VAL A 94 -5.46 7.32 -2.77
N LEU A 95 -4.53 8.05 -2.18
CA LEU A 95 -3.99 7.75 -0.85
C LEU A 95 -5.02 7.91 0.27
N GLU A 96 -6.07 8.73 0.08
CA GLU A 96 -7.23 8.77 0.99
C GLU A 96 -8.02 7.45 1.02
N ARG A 97 -7.87 6.59 -0.01
CA ARG A 97 -8.54 5.27 -0.08
C ARG A 97 -7.78 4.15 0.66
N PHE A 98 -6.62 4.46 1.24
CA PHE A 98 -5.89 3.50 2.05
C PHE A 98 -6.80 3.01 3.19
N THR A 99 -6.88 1.69 3.40
CA THR A 99 -7.77 1.03 4.40
C THR A 99 -9.29 1.09 4.17
N LEU A 100 -9.77 1.23 2.92
CA LEU A 100 -11.20 1.07 2.56
C LEU A 100 -12.18 2.07 3.20
N GLU A 101 -11.73 3.22 3.68
CA GLU A 101 -12.67 4.24 4.14
C GLU A 101 -13.54 4.78 2.99
N LYS A 102 -14.74 5.23 3.38
CA LYS A 102 -15.60 5.99 2.49
C LYS A 102 -14.93 7.36 2.30
N THR A 103 -14.26 7.55 1.17
CA THR A 103 -13.94 8.90 0.73
C THR A 103 -15.22 9.54 0.21
N ASP A 104 -15.37 10.85 0.40
CA ASP A 104 -16.49 11.62 -0.16
C ASP A 104 -16.43 11.70 -1.70
N GLN A 105 -15.26 11.38 -2.27
CA GLN A 105 -15.01 11.35 -3.70
C GLN A 105 -15.30 9.97 -4.30
N ASP A 106 -16.15 9.91 -5.32
CA ASP A 106 -16.39 8.70 -6.10
C ASP A 106 -15.27 8.44 -7.11
N PHE A 107 -14.82 7.19 -7.18
CA PHE A 107 -13.87 6.70 -8.17
C PHE A 107 -14.59 5.84 -9.19
N TYR A 108 -14.33 6.12 -10.46
CA TYR A 108 -15.04 5.53 -11.58
C TYR A 108 -14.09 4.68 -12.42
N PRO A 109 -14.34 3.38 -12.62
CA PRO A 109 -13.52 2.55 -13.49
C PRO A 109 -13.43 3.14 -14.92
N LEU A 110 -12.22 3.20 -15.45
CA LEU A 110 -11.96 3.61 -16.82
C LEU A 110 -12.21 2.44 -17.78
N ASP A 111 -12.68 2.74 -18.99
CA ASP A 111 -12.75 1.72 -20.05
C ASP A 111 -11.38 1.58 -20.69
N PHE A 112 -10.87 0.36 -20.76
CA PHE A 112 -9.61 0.05 -21.42
C PHE A 112 -9.83 -0.66 -22.75
N PRO A 113 -8.90 -0.52 -23.73
CA PRO A 113 -8.81 -1.44 -24.85
C PRO A 113 -8.70 -2.87 -24.34
N LYS A 114 -9.30 -3.82 -25.06
CA LYS A 114 -9.44 -5.22 -24.62
C LYS A 114 -8.15 -5.82 -24.04
N GLU A 115 -7.01 -5.65 -24.72
CA GLU A 115 -5.72 -6.19 -24.26
C GLU A 115 -5.27 -5.62 -22.91
N LEU A 116 -5.53 -4.34 -22.67
CA LEU A 116 -5.19 -3.67 -21.41
C LEU A 116 -6.21 -4.04 -20.32
N GLU A 117 -7.49 -4.21 -20.68
CA GLU A 117 -8.51 -4.68 -19.76
C GLU A 117 -8.27 -6.13 -19.30
N ASP A 118 -7.87 -7.02 -20.21
CA ASP A 118 -7.54 -8.41 -19.86
C ASP A 118 -6.38 -8.44 -18.84
N LYS A 119 -5.34 -7.63 -19.05
CA LYS A 119 -4.24 -7.47 -18.08
C LYS A 119 -4.68 -6.82 -16.76
N ASN A 120 -5.54 -5.81 -16.81
CA ASN A 120 -6.11 -5.19 -15.61
C ASN A 120 -6.80 -6.24 -14.74
N GLN A 121 -7.63 -7.08 -15.36
CA GLN A 121 -8.37 -8.14 -14.68
C GLN A 121 -7.44 -9.19 -14.08
N GLU A 122 -6.38 -9.57 -14.79
CA GLU A 122 -5.35 -10.49 -14.29
C GLU A 122 -4.67 -9.92 -13.03
N ILE A 123 -4.15 -8.69 -13.09
CA ILE A 123 -3.47 -8.04 -11.96
C ILE A 123 -4.43 -7.89 -10.77
N ARG A 124 -5.68 -7.50 -11.02
CA ARG A 124 -6.71 -7.41 -9.96
C ARG A 124 -6.98 -8.77 -9.32
N ALA A 125 -7.05 -9.84 -10.10
CA ALA A 125 -7.25 -11.19 -9.56
C ALA A 125 -6.07 -11.62 -8.69
N GLN A 126 -4.83 -11.34 -9.11
CA GLN A 126 -3.63 -11.62 -8.32
C GLN A 126 -3.63 -10.83 -7.01
N LEU A 127 -3.98 -9.53 -7.03
CA LEU A 127 -4.08 -8.71 -5.82
C LEU A 127 -5.17 -9.19 -4.85
N ILE A 128 -6.32 -9.60 -5.38
CA ILE A 128 -7.40 -10.19 -4.56
C ILE A 128 -6.90 -11.46 -3.89
N GLN A 129 -6.19 -12.32 -4.62
CA GLN A 129 -5.64 -13.55 -4.07
C GLN A 129 -4.60 -13.26 -2.99
N LEU A 130 -3.67 -12.35 -3.25
CA LEU A 130 -2.65 -11.93 -2.29
C LEU A 130 -3.27 -11.34 -1.02
N THR A 131 -4.33 -10.56 -1.15
CA THR A 131 -5.06 -9.98 -0.01
C THR A 131 -5.73 -11.08 0.83
N LYS A 132 -6.28 -12.12 0.20
CA LYS A 132 -6.86 -13.27 0.92
C LYS A 132 -5.80 -14.09 1.67
N GLU A 133 -4.60 -14.19 1.14
CA GLU A 133 -3.47 -14.87 1.80
C GLU A 133 -2.96 -14.08 3.00
N LEU A 134 -3.02 -12.75 2.92
CA LEU A 134 -2.65 -11.83 3.99
C LEU A 134 -3.66 -11.84 5.16
N GLU A 135 -4.96 -11.97 4.87
CA GLU A 135 -6.03 -11.81 5.87
C GLU A 135 -5.88 -12.73 7.12
N PRO A 136 -5.58 -14.04 7.01
CA PRO A 136 -5.34 -14.89 8.17
C PRO A 136 -4.17 -14.43 9.05
N LEU A 137 -3.10 -13.91 8.44
CA LEU A 137 -1.93 -13.40 9.16
C LEU A 137 -2.27 -12.14 9.95
N LEU A 138 -3.04 -11.22 9.34
CA LEU A 138 -3.49 -10.01 10.03
C LEU A 138 -4.36 -10.35 11.24
N ARG A 139 -5.28 -11.32 11.10
CA ARG A 139 -6.12 -11.78 12.21
C ARG A 139 -5.30 -12.36 13.36
N LEU A 140 -4.21 -13.08 13.07
CA LEU A 140 -3.28 -13.58 14.09
C LEU A 140 -2.59 -12.44 14.85
N VAL A 141 -2.22 -11.37 14.16
CA VAL A 141 -1.66 -10.17 14.79
C VAL A 141 -2.71 -9.45 15.63
N GLU A 142 -3.92 -9.21 15.09
CA GLU A 142 -5.02 -8.56 15.80
C GLU A 142 -5.38 -9.27 17.12
N GLN A 143 -5.36 -10.61 17.13
CA GLN A 143 -5.58 -11.40 18.35
C GLN A 143 -4.56 -11.11 19.46
N ASN A 144 -3.33 -10.73 19.10
CA ASN A 144 -2.24 -10.48 20.04
C ASN A 144 -2.01 -8.99 20.32
N THR A 145 -2.40 -8.10 19.40
CA THR A 145 -2.01 -6.68 19.45
C THR A 145 -3.18 -5.70 19.41
N GLY A 146 -4.43 -6.16 19.31
CA GLY A 146 -5.60 -5.29 19.20
C GLY A 146 -5.88 -4.80 17.78
N ASP A 147 -6.74 -3.78 17.63
CA ASP A 147 -7.21 -3.29 16.32
C ASP A 147 -6.04 -2.80 15.43
N MET A 148 -5.80 -3.56 14.36
CA MET A 148 -4.77 -3.24 13.36
C MET A 148 -5.19 -2.12 12.44
N ASN A 149 -6.48 -2.00 12.11
CA ASN A 149 -6.94 -1.08 11.09
C ASN A 149 -6.75 0.37 11.54
N GLU A 150 -7.11 0.68 12.78
CA GLU A 150 -6.88 2.01 13.35
C GLU A 150 -5.39 2.33 13.46
N THR A 151 -4.59 1.33 13.88
CA THR A 151 -3.12 1.44 13.96
C THR A 151 -2.51 1.79 12.61
N LEU A 152 -2.83 1.00 11.59
CA LEU A 152 -2.30 1.18 10.25
C LEU A 152 -2.70 2.54 9.70
N LYS A 153 -3.96 2.97 9.86
CA LYS A 153 -4.43 4.30 9.42
C LYS A 153 -3.56 5.43 9.93
N VAL A 154 -3.26 5.42 11.22
CA VAL A 154 -2.40 6.44 11.84
C VAL A 154 -0.99 6.40 11.24
N VAL A 155 -0.41 5.21 11.12
CA VAL A 155 0.92 5.01 10.53
C VAL A 155 0.96 5.50 9.08
N ILE A 156 -0.05 5.19 8.28
CA ILE A 156 -0.15 5.62 6.89
C ILE A 156 -0.25 7.13 6.79
N THR A 157 -1.03 7.76 7.66
CA THR A 157 -1.13 9.23 7.72
C THR A 157 0.26 9.84 7.99
N GLN A 158 1.05 9.23 8.87
CA GLN A 158 2.43 9.66 9.12
C GLN A 158 3.36 9.38 7.93
N LEU A 159 3.19 8.24 7.26
CA LEU A 159 3.94 7.90 6.05
C LEU A 159 3.68 8.93 4.93
N GLN A 160 2.42 9.29 4.71
CA GLN A 160 2.00 10.28 3.72
C GLN A 160 2.56 11.67 4.05
N ALA A 161 2.44 12.11 5.30
CA ALA A 161 2.93 13.43 5.73
C ALA A 161 4.45 13.60 5.56
N SER A 162 5.20 12.50 5.69
CA SER A 162 6.67 12.49 5.56
C SER A 162 7.17 12.19 4.14
N ASN A 163 6.34 11.61 3.28
CA ASN A 163 6.72 11.17 1.95
C ASN A 163 5.72 11.62 0.88
N ASN A 164 5.83 12.89 0.50
CA ASN A 164 5.17 13.39 -0.70
C ASN A 164 5.60 12.52 -1.89
N HIS A 165 4.61 11.99 -2.61
CA HIS A 165 4.75 11.17 -3.82
C HIS A 165 5.18 9.70 -3.63
N VAL A 166 4.84 9.06 -2.51
CA VAL A 166 5.08 7.62 -2.26
C VAL A 166 4.63 6.68 -3.40
N LEU A 167 3.44 6.84 -3.98
CA LEU A 167 2.92 5.99 -5.06
C LEU A 167 3.73 6.10 -6.36
N SER A 168 4.34 7.26 -6.62
CA SER A 168 5.24 7.41 -7.77
C SER A 168 6.60 6.74 -7.55
N LYS A 169 7.05 6.67 -6.30
CA LYS A 169 8.39 6.19 -5.91
C LYS A 169 8.46 4.68 -5.74
N ILE A 170 7.34 3.98 -5.55
CA ILE A 170 7.34 2.51 -5.41
C ILE A 170 7.90 1.76 -6.64
N TYR A 171 8.09 2.45 -7.77
CA TYR A 171 8.69 1.91 -8.98
C TYR A 171 10.22 2.06 -9.05
N ASP A 172 10.81 2.78 -8.10
CA ASP A 172 12.25 2.82 -7.89
C ASP A 172 12.64 1.66 -6.96
N ASP A 173 13.48 0.75 -7.43
CA ASP A 173 13.81 -0.48 -6.72
C ASP A 173 14.47 -0.20 -5.36
N VAL A 174 15.36 0.80 -5.28
CA VAL A 174 16.04 1.18 -4.04
C VAL A 174 15.04 1.75 -3.04
N PHE A 175 14.15 2.62 -3.52
CA PHE A 175 13.09 3.16 -2.69
C PHE A 175 12.19 2.05 -2.17
N TYR A 176 11.67 1.20 -3.06
CA TYR A 176 10.69 0.19 -2.71
C TYR A 176 11.22 -0.89 -1.76
N THR A 177 12.46 -1.32 -1.96
CA THR A 177 13.08 -2.39 -1.17
C THR A 177 13.65 -1.91 0.15
N THR A 178 14.17 -0.68 0.22
CA THR A 178 14.95 -0.20 1.37
C THR A 178 14.34 1.02 2.02
N VAL A 179 14.17 2.11 1.26
CA VAL A 179 13.73 3.40 1.83
C VAL A 179 12.29 3.32 2.36
N LEU A 180 11.43 2.57 1.68
CA LEU A 180 10.04 2.37 2.08
C LEU A 180 9.93 1.65 3.43
N ASP A 181 10.77 0.65 3.70
CA ASP A 181 10.78 -0.03 4.99
C ASP A 181 11.20 0.93 6.12
N TYR A 182 12.25 1.71 5.90
CA TYR A 182 12.67 2.76 6.84
C TYR A 182 11.55 3.80 7.09
N ASN A 183 10.85 4.21 6.03
CA ASN A 183 9.76 5.18 6.14
C ASN A 183 8.56 4.60 6.91
N ILE A 184 8.24 3.32 6.70
CA ILE A 184 7.19 2.63 7.47
C ILE A 184 7.60 2.54 8.94
N ASP A 185 8.84 2.14 9.22
CA ASP A 185 9.37 2.02 10.58
C ASP A 185 9.30 3.36 11.32
N ASN A 186 9.77 4.43 10.68
CA ASN A 186 9.76 5.77 11.25
C ASN A 186 8.32 6.29 11.45
N ALA A 187 7.38 5.88 10.60
CA ALA A 187 5.96 6.22 10.78
C ALA A 187 5.36 5.53 12.02
N PHE A 188 5.69 4.26 12.27
CA PHE A 188 5.33 3.57 13.52
C PHE A 188 5.97 4.23 14.74
N GLU A 189 7.26 4.55 14.67
CA GLU A 189 7.99 5.21 15.76
C GLU A 189 7.42 6.59 16.07
N THR A 190 7.06 7.36 15.03
CA THR A 190 6.44 8.68 15.17
C THR A 190 5.04 8.56 15.80
N ALA A 191 4.24 7.59 15.36
CA ALA A 191 2.92 7.32 15.95
C ALA A 191 3.01 6.98 17.44
N TRP A 192 4.03 6.21 17.83
CA TRP A 192 4.32 5.88 19.22
C TRP A 192 4.79 7.08 20.03
N LYS A 193 5.86 7.76 19.60
CA LYS A 193 6.46 8.91 20.32
C LYS A 193 5.47 10.04 20.56
N ASN A 194 4.60 10.29 19.57
CA ASN A 194 3.60 11.35 19.63
C ASN A 194 2.28 10.89 20.25
N ASN A 195 2.17 9.64 20.70
CA ASN A 195 0.96 9.04 21.28
C ASN A 195 -0.28 9.22 20.37
N LEU A 196 -0.10 9.07 19.06
CA LEU A 196 -1.18 9.29 18.09
C LEU A 196 -2.22 8.16 18.11
N ILE A 197 -1.87 7.01 18.69
CA ILE A 197 -2.79 5.89 18.92
C ILE A 197 -2.33 5.06 20.13
N GLN A 198 -3.29 4.51 20.86
CA GLN A 198 -3.06 3.63 22.01
C GLN A 198 -3.37 2.18 21.64
N SER A 199 -2.63 1.64 20.68
CA SER A 199 -2.69 0.23 20.31
C SER A 199 -1.42 -0.49 20.78
N PRO A 200 -1.53 -1.70 21.39
CA PRO A 200 -0.38 -2.53 21.72
C PRO A 200 0.56 -2.77 20.53
N LEU A 201 0.01 -2.83 19.31
CA LEU A 201 0.80 -3.03 18.08
C LEU A 201 1.86 -1.94 17.88
N VAL A 202 1.52 -0.67 18.10
CA VAL A 202 2.45 0.45 17.87
C VAL A 202 3.63 0.40 18.82
N SER A 203 3.36 0.12 20.10
CA SER A 203 4.44 -0.02 21.09
C SER A 203 5.28 -1.28 20.82
N PHE A 204 4.63 -2.40 20.47
CA PHE A 204 5.30 -3.67 20.14
C PHE A 204 6.22 -3.55 18.92
N TYR A 205 5.79 -2.79 17.91
CA TYR A 205 6.57 -2.50 16.69
C TYR A 205 7.72 -1.51 16.97
N SER A 206 7.44 -0.44 17.71
CA SER A 206 8.42 0.62 17.99
C SER A 206 9.57 0.14 18.89
N VAL A 207 9.28 -0.73 19.87
CA VAL A 207 10.31 -1.33 20.72
C VAL A 207 11.25 -2.22 19.91
N PHE A 208 10.73 -2.96 18.93
CA PHE A 208 11.56 -3.77 18.03
C PHE A 208 12.46 -2.90 17.17
N THR A 209 11.89 -1.90 16.49
CA THR A 209 12.67 -1.03 15.59
C THR A 209 13.78 -0.30 16.33
N LEU A 210 13.50 0.25 17.51
CA LEU A 210 14.52 0.86 18.37
C LEU A 210 15.62 -0.14 18.77
N SER A 211 15.24 -1.36 19.18
CA SER A 211 16.23 -2.38 19.56
C SER A 211 17.09 -2.81 18.36
N PHE A 212 16.48 -2.98 17.19
CA PHE A 212 17.16 -3.38 15.96
C PHE A 212 18.13 -2.29 15.46
N TYR A 213 17.71 -1.03 15.45
CA TYR A 213 18.58 0.07 15.08
C TYR A 213 19.71 0.27 16.11
N ASP A 214 19.41 0.19 17.40
CA ASP A 214 20.44 0.27 18.45
C ASP A 214 21.50 -0.82 18.29
N ASP A 215 21.11 -2.05 17.97
CA ASP A 215 22.06 -3.15 17.76
C ASP A 215 22.86 -2.98 16.46
N MET A 216 22.24 -2.53 15.36
CA MET A 216 22.97 -2.16 14.14
C MET A 216 23.97 -1.02 14.36
N PHE A 217 23.63 0.00 15.16
CA PHE A 217 24.54 1.10 15.48
C PHE A 217 25.68 0.66 16.41
N LYS A 218 25.41 -0.26 17.36
CA LYS A 218 26.47 -0.88 18.18
C LYS A 218 27.45 -1.70 17.35
N ASP A 219 26.96 -2.49 16.39
CA ASP A 219 27.80 -3.29 15.50
C ASP A 219 28.67 -2.43 14.56
N GLN A 220 28.26 -1.18 14.29
CA GLN A 220 29.05 -0.20 13.52
C GLN A 220 30.05 0.60 14.37
N LEU A 221 30.00 0.47 15.70
CA LEU A 221 30.94 1.10 16.64
C LEU A 221 32.08 0.16 17.08
N VAL A 222 32.14 -1.06 16.54
CA VAL A 222 33.22 -2.05 16.76
C VAL A 222 34.17 -2.11 15.58
#